data_AF-A0A930DK86-F1
#
_entry.id   AF-A0A930DK86-F1
#
_cell.length_a   1.000
_cell.length_b   1.000
_cell.length_c   1.000
_cell.angle_alpha   90.00
_cell.angle_beta   90.00
_cell.angle_gamma   90.00
#
_symmetry.space_group_name_H-M   'P 1'
#
loop_
_entity.id
_entity.type
_entity.pdbx_description
1 polymer ?
#
loop_
_entity_poly.entity_id
_entity_poly.type
_entity_poly.pdbx_seq_one_letter_code
_entity_poly.pdbx_strand_id
1 'polypeptide(L)'
;SNSINKLKTKGELKLLFLGNDYLKSENDFFTTVQGALEEKYGGKVEWNIPELPGNATALSGYLKLQEEELSGDVIFLSFSDYDNPYTFPYYYELLLRDCQRKFPQAEILCLIGDRAFAEDRHTKDNAFVVKNLAEYYGMEVMNLAELMAKKQTDPKAFLTEREAYSGFVQRFYPNAFIEAIEKPGMEGQEDVAKSEENAQDSLKTPLNSLLEQEPYCIKISKEEFHEIGDTGLLLPREKMEALGMLGKNGILAQSLSLVPGANQGNCLVDGILTASYSMEGSSYLGIYTKEILPKGQILLLFASKEERENFHELYMLSGVPLERGLENGTALPVPEMPAAETVGAEASSEAVAESQATSQAASSENTEATKAEEKPAAKQEEKKTETKKQEESSSEEYIISDQGPGDVR
;
A
#
# COMPACT_ATOMS: atom_id res chain seq x y z
N SER A 1 24.80 -16.83 13.91
CA SER A 1 23.37 -17.11 13.75
C SER A 1 23.10 -18.61 13.76
N ASN A 2 21.82 -18.99 13.91
CA ASN A 2 21.34 -20.30 13.52
C ASN A 2 21.36 -20.47 11.99
N SER A 3 21.16 -19.39 11.23
CA SER A 3 21.25 -19.34 9.77
C SER A 3 22.59 -19.83 9.19
N ILE A 4 23.73 -19.35 9.70
CA ILE A 4 25.05 -19.83 9.26
C ILE A 4 25.30 -21.29 9.67
N ASN A 5 24.74 -21.75 10.79
CA ASN A 5 24.78 -23.16 11.16
C ASN A 5 23.90 -24.01 10.22
N LYS A 6 22.73 -23.50 9.78
CA LYS A 6 21.89 -24.14 8.76
C LYS A 6 22.65 -24.27 7.44
N LEU A 7 23.24 -23.19 6.93
CA LEU A 7 24.01 -23.19 5.68
C LEU A 7 25.11 -24.27 5.69
N LYS A 8 25.92 -24.32 6.76
CA LYS A 8 27.02 -25.30 6.92
C LYS A 8 26.57 -26.75 7.06
N THR A 9 25.37 -27.02 7.59
CA THR A 9 24.93 -28.38 7.97
C THR A 9 23.87 -28.98 7.05
N LYS A 10 22.97 -28.15 6.50
CA LYS A 10 21.93 -28.54 5.54
C LYS A 10 22.29 -28.18 4.09
N GLY A 11 23.31 -27.33 3.88
CA GLY A 11 23.77 -26.92 2.55
C GLY A 11 22.90 -25.87 1.86
N GLU A 12 21.86 -25.35 2.51
CA GLU A 12 20.96 -24.34 1.96
C GLU A 12 20.55 -23.30 3.02
N LEU A 13 20.54 -22.03 2.61
CA LEU A 13 20.02 -20.89 3.37
C LEU A 13 19.14 -20.01 2.48
N LYS A 14 17.92 -19.68 2.92
CA LYS A 14 16.99 -18.81 2.21
C LYS A 14 16.92 -17.43 2.87
N LEU A 15 17.06 -16.38 2.08
CA LEU A 15 17.04 -14.99 2.51
C LEU A 15 15.82 -14.30 1.88
N LEU A 16 14.87 -13.84 2.68
CA LEU A 16 13.68 -13.13 2.20
C LEU A 16 13.87 -11.62 2.36
N PHE A 17 13.77 -10.86 1.27
CA PHE A 17 13.78 -9.39 1.31
C PHE A 17 12.38 -8.83 1.02
N LEU A 18 11.73 -8.28 2.05
CA LEU A 18 10.50 -7.51 1.92
C LEU A 18 10.84 -6.02 2.03
N GLY A 19 10.61 -5.27 0.96
CA GLY A 19 10.96 -3.85 0.92
C GLY A 19 10.71 -3.16 -0.42
N ASN A 20 10.99 -1.87 -0.41
CA ASN A 20 10.95 -0.92 -1.52
C ASN A 20 12.09 -1.12 -2.55
N ASP A 21 12.22 -0.21 -3.53
CA ASP A 21 13.27 -0.27 -4.57
C ASP A 21 14.69 0.06 -4.10
N TYR A 22 14.86 0.50 -2.85
CA TYR A 22 16.08 1.07 -2.29
C TYR A 22 17.38 0.26 -2.53
N LEU A 23 17.31 -1.08 -2.45
CA LEU A 23 18.43 -1.97 -2.78
C LEU A 23 18.27 -2.68 -4.14
N LYS A 24 17.09 -2.58 -4.77
CA LYS A 24 16.80 -3.16 -6.09
C LYS A 24 17.41 -2.33 -7.23
N SER A 25 17.76 -1.06 -7.00
CA SER A 25 18.45 -0.20 -7.97
C SER A 25 19.95 -0.47 -8.12
N GLU A 26 20.56 -1.21 -7.20
CA GLU A 26 22.00 -1.51 -7.18
C GLU A 26 22.23 -2.91 -7.76
N ASN A 27 22.41 -2.98 -9.09
CA ASN A 27 22.35 -4.19 -9.94
C ASN A 27 22.96 -5.48 -9.36
N ASP A 28 24.10 -5.38 -8.65
CA ASP A 28 24.87 -6.55 -8.18
C ASP A 28 24.76 -6.79 -6.66
N PHE A 29 23.95 -6.02 -5.91
CA PHE A 29 23.92 -6.05 -4.44
C PHE A 29 23.60 -7.44 -3.87
N PHE A 30 22.46 -8.02 -4.24
CA PHE A 30 22.00 -9.32 -3.72
C PHE A 30 22.95 -10.45 -4.12
N THR A 31 23.43 -10.42 -5.37
CA THR A 31 24.44 -11.35 -5.92
C THR A 31 25.76 -11.29 -5.13
N THR A 32 26.20 -10.09 -4.74
CA THR A 32 27.42 -9.87 -3.95
C THR A 32 27.30 -10.47 -2.56
N VAL A 33 26.17 -10.27 -1.87
CA VAL A 33 25.91 -10.90 -0.55
C VAL A 33 25.82 -12.42 -0.67
N GLN A 34 25.13 -12.92 -1.71
CA GLN A 34 24.98 -14.36 -1.95
C GLN A 34 26.36 -15.03 -2.15
N GLY A 35 27.14 -14.55 -3.13
CA GLY A 35 28.43 -15.14 -3.48
C GLY A 35 29.45 -15.09 -2.33
N ALA A 36 29.47 -14.01 -1.54
CA ALA A 36 30.36 -13.90 -0.39
C ALA A 36 30.01 -14.90 0.73
N LEU A 37 28.74 -15.21 0.95
CA LEU A 37 28.30 -16.22 1.91
C LEU A 37 28.61 -17.65 1.40
N GLU A 38 28.34 -17.92 0.12
CA GLU A 38 28.63 -19.20 -0.52
C GLU A 38 30.14 -19.50 -0.56
N GLU A 39 30.99 -18.52 -0.88
CA GLU A 39 32.46 -18.66 -0.85
C GLU A 39 32.98 -18.91 0.57
N LYS A 40 32.47 -18.17 1.57
CA LYS A 40 32.95 -18.20 2.96
C LYS A 40 32.50 -19.43 3.74
N TYR A 41 31.35 -20.02 3.41
CA TYR A 41 30.74 -21.10 4.19
C TYR A 41 30.36 -22.35 3.40
N GLY A 42 30.35 -22.31 2.07
CA GLY A 42 29.83 -23.38 1.22
C GLY A 42 28.31 -23.52 1.29
N GLY A 43 27.78 -24.48 0.54
CA GLY A 43 26.34 -24.64 0.34
C GLY A 43 25.80 -23.69 -0.74
N LYS A 44 24.50 -23.44 -0.71
CA LYS A 44 23.75 -22.56 -1.60
C LYS A 44 23.00 -21.52 -0.77
N VAL A 45 23.01 -20.27 -1.20
CA VAL A 45 22.18 -19.20 -0.66
C VAL A 45 21.14 -18.82 -1.72
N GLU A 46 19.87 -18.68 -1.32
CA GLU A 46 18.78 -18.33 -2.23
C GLU A 46 18.05 -17.08 -1.75
N TRP A 47 18.03 -16.03 -2.58
CA TRP A 47 17.24 -14.84 -2.34
C TRP A 47 15.81 -15.03 -2.82
N ASN A 48 14.85 -14.91 -1.91
CA ASN A 48 13.44 -14.70 -2.22
C ASN A 48 13.16 -13.19 -2.14
N ILE A 49 12.81 -12.59 -3.27
CA ILE A 49 12.56 -11.14 -3.40
C ILE A 49 11.26 -10.96 -4.19
N PRO A 50 10.09 -10.92 -3.52
CA PRO A 50 8.82 -10.74 -4.21
C PRO A 50 8.75 -9.39 -4.95
N GLU A 51 7.93 -9.37 -5.99
CA GLU A 51 7.62 -8.14 -6.70
C GLU A 51 6.74 -7.25 -5.82
N LEU A 52 7.21 -6.02 -5.62
CA LEU A 52 6.62 -4.99 -4.78
C LEU A 52 6.84 -3.65 -5.49
N PRO A 53 5.91 -2.68 -5.39
CA PRO A 53 6.08 -1.35 -5.97
C PRO A 53 7.39 -0.69 -5.54
N GLY A 54 7.96 0.18 -6.37
CA GLY A 54 9.21 0.88 -6.00
C GLY A 54 9.05 1.71 -4.72
N ASN A 55 7.87 2.29 -4.51
CA ASN A 55 7.45 3.00 -3.31
C ASN A 55 6.75 2.11 -2.26
N ALA A 56 7.09 0.82 -2.15
CA ALA A 56 6.39 -0.11 -1.25
C ALA A 56 6.38 0.35 0.21
N THR A 57 5.24 0.07 0.86
CA THR A 57 4.95 0.36 2.27
C THR A 57 4.94 -0.93 3.09
N ALA A 58 4.96 -0.83 4.42
CA ALA A 58 4.77 -1.97 5.32
C ALA A 58 3.44 -2.70 5.05
N LEU A 59 2.40 -1.95 4.65
CA LEU A 59 1.14 -2.54 4.17
C LEU A 59 1.36 -3.34 2.89
N SER A 60 2.09 -2.81 1.90
CA SER A 60 2.42 -3.55 0.68
C SER A 60 3.13 -4.86 0.98
N GLY A 61 4.06 -4.87 1.96
CA GLY A 61 4.69 -6.09 2.47
C GLY A 61 3.72 -7.06 3.12
N TYR A 62 2.80 -6.57 3.98
CA TYR A 62 1.78 -7.39 4.61
C TYR A 62 0.79 -8.00 3.60
N LEU A 63 0.33 -7.23 2.61
CA LEU A 63 -0.55 -7.71 1.54
C LEU A 63 0.16 -8.78 0.70
N LYS A 64 1.44 -8.58 0.37
CA LYS A 64 2.23 -9.55 -0.40
C LYS A 64 2.39 -10.89 0.31
N LEU A 65 2.44 -10.90 1.65
CA LEU A 65 2.38 -12.12 2.47
C LEU A 65 1.01 -12.82 2.46
N GLN A 66 -0.05 -12.19 1.95
CA GLN A 66 -1.35 -12.82 1.68
C GLN A 66 -1.50 -13.20 0.18
N GLU A 67 -0.62 -12.70 -0.69
CA GLU A 67 -0.56 -13.12 -2.10
C GLU A 67 0.15 -14.47 -2.28
N GLU A 68 1.31 -14.63 -1.64
CA GLU A 68 2.30 -15.66 -1.99
C GLU A 68 2.78 -16.50 -0.79
N GLU A 69 2.97 -17.80 -1.02
CA GLU A 69 3.67 -18.70 -0.08
C GLU A 69 5.19 -18.46 -0.12
N LEU A 70 5.62 -17.36 0.51
CA LEU A 70 7.02 -16.98 0.62
C LEU A 70 7.79 -17.86 1.62
N SER A 71 9.13 -17.80 1.58
CA SER A 71 10.00 -18.55 2.49
C SER A 71 11.33 -17.85 2.75
N GLY A 72 11.75 -17.75 4.00
CA GLY A 72 13.08 -17.29 4.40
C GLY A 72 13.50 -17.85 5.76
N ASP A 73 14.79 -18.13 5.93
CA ASP A 73 15.43 -18.39 7.23
C ASP A 73 15.92 -17.10 7.90
N VAL A 74 16.28 -16.10 7.08
CA VAL A 74 16.50 -14.71 7.49
C VAL A 74 15.53 -13.82 6.72
N ILE A 75 14.90 -12.86 7.39
CA ILE A 75 13.90 -11.97 6.79
C ILE A 75 14.30 -10.53 7.02
N PHE A 76 14.52 -9.78 5.94
CA PHE A 76 14.84 -8.36 5.96
C PHE A 76 13.56 -7.55 5.72
N LEU A 77 13.21 -6.65 6.65
CA LEU A 77 12.04 -5.79 6.57
C LEU A 77 12.47 -4.33 6.35
N SER A 78 12.49 -3.90 5.08
CA SER A 78 12.99 -2.61 4.59
C SER A 78 11.84 -1.68 4.20
N PHE A 79 11.18 -1.13 5.21
CA PHE A 79 10.05 -0.20 5.10
C PHE A 79 10.23 0.99 6.07
N SER A 80 9.77 2.18 5.66
CA SER A 80 9.75 3.47 6.42
C SER A 80 9.75 4.66 5.45
N ASP A 81 10.39 4.53 4.29
CA ASP A 81 10.68 5.65 3.37
C ASP A 81 9.45 6.27 2.68
N TYR A 82 8.38 5.48 2.56
CA TYR A 82 7.18 5.82 1.79
C TYR A 82 5.90 5.73 2.63
N ASP A 83 6.04 5.37 3.91
CA ASP A 83 4.95 5.09 4.82
C ASP A 83 4.44 6.35 5.53
N ASN A 84 3.12 6.50 5.65
CA ASN A 84 2.49 7.59 6.39
C ASN A 84 2.77 7.44 7.91
N PRO A 85 3.43 8.39 8.60
CA PRO A 85 3.82 8.22 9.99
C PRO A 85 2.65 8.01 10.97
N TYR A 86 1.43 8.42 10.59
CA TYR A 86 0.24 8.25 11.42
C TYR A 86 -0.32 6.82 11.38
N THR A 87 -0.08 6.05 10.31
CA THR A 87 -0.58 4.67 10.15
C THR A 87 0.54 3.63 10.01
N PHE A 88 1.79 4.05 9.78
CA PHE A 88 2.98 3.19 9.77
C PHE A 88 3.16 2.33 11.04
N PRO A 89 2.97 2.83 12.28
CA PRO A 89 3.09 2.00 13.48
C PRO A 89 2.11 0.82 13.49
N TYR A 90 0.92 0.99 12.91
CA TYR A 90 -0.07 -0.08 12.76
C TYR A 90 0.39 -1.12 11.73
N TYR A 91 0.72 -0.70 10.50
CA TYR A 91 1.08 -1.64 9.44
C TYR A 91 2.43 -2.33 9.65
N TYR A 92 3.42 -1.64 10.23
CA TYR A 92 4.70 -2.27 10.54
C TYR A 92 4.55 -3.30 11.66
N GLU A 93 3.76 -3.01 12.71
CA GLU A 93 3.46 -4.01 13.74
C GLU A 93 2.61 -5.18 13.20
N LEU A 94 1.63 -4.92 12.35
CA LEU A 94 0.84 -5.95 11.65
C LEU A 94 1.74 -6.88 10.82
N LEU A 95 2.66 -6.31 10.03
CA LEU A 95 3.65 -7.03 9.24
C LEU A 95 4.59 -7.87 10.12
N LEU A 96 5.19 -7.27 11.16
CA LEU A 96 6.07 -7.97 12.10
C LEU A 96 5.39 -9.19 12.73
N ARG A 97 4.14 -9.02 13.18
CA ARG A 97 3.33 -10.10 13.79
C ARG A 97 2.97 -11.19 12.78
N ASP A 98 2.66 -10.83 11.52
CA ASP A 98 2.39 -11.81 10.47
C ASP A 98 3.65 -12.60 10.07
N CYS A 99 4.81 -11.93 9.97
CA CYS A 99 6.10 -12.59 9.79
C CYS A 99 6.41 -13.57 10.93
N GLN A 100 6.15 -13.21 12.19
CA GLN A 100 6.37 -14.13 13.32
C GLN A 100 5.46 -15.37 13.28
N ARG A 101 4.21 -15.24 12.79
CA ARG A 101 3.30 -16.38 12.63
C ARG A 101 3.70 -17.30 11.47
N LYS A 102 4.05 -16.72 10.31
CA LYS A 102 4.37 -17.47 9.09
C LYS A 102 5.78 -18.04 9.08
N PHE A 103 6.70 -17.41 9.81
CA PHE A 103 8.11 -17.79 9.87
C PHE A 103 8.61 -17.93 11.33
N PRO A 104 8.01 -18.80 12.16
CA PRO A 104 8.27 -18.88 13.61
C PRO A 104 9.66 -19.43 13.98
N GLN A 105 10.54 -19.65 13.00
CA GLN A 105 11.91 -20.15 13.13
C GLN A 105 12.93 -19.28 12.39
N ALA A 106 12.51 -18.15 11.81
CA ALA A 106 13.37 -17.26 11.03
C ALA A 106 13.95 -16.12 11.88
N GLU A 107 15.18 -15.72 11.54
CA GLU A 107 15.85 -14.55 12.10
C GLU A 107 15.33 -13.29 11.38
N ILE A 108 14.44 -12.54 12.03
CA ILE A 108 13.86 -11.30 11.47
C ILE A 108 14.77 -10.10 11.78
N LEU A 109 15.17 -9.38 10.74
CA LEU A 109 16.01 -8.20 10.75
C LEU A 109 15.21 -6.96 10.30
N CYS A 110 14.97 -6.06 11.25
CA CYS A 110 14.27 -4.79 11.01
C CYS A 110 15.27 -3.76 10.48
N LEU A 111 15.10 -3.30 9.23
CA LEU A 111 16.06 -2.43 8.56
C LEU A 111 15.68 -0.95 8.68
N ILE A 112 16.64 -0.13 9.09
CA ILE A 112 16.56 1.34 9.06
C ILE A 112 17.48 1.84 7.94
N GLY A 113 16.88 2.38 6.88
CA GLY A 113 17.60 2.92 5.72
C GLY A 113 18.31 4.24 6.03
N ASP A 114 19.34 4.57 5.26
CA ASP A 114 20.06 5.86 5.37
C ASP A 114 19.19 7.09 5.06
N ARG A 115 18.11 6.90 4.29
CA ARG A 115 17.08 7.91 4.02
C ARG A 115 16.41 8.45 5.28
N ALA A 116 16.63 7.87 6.46
CA ALA A 116 16.34 8.50 7.76
C ALA A 116 17.06 9.84 8.00
N PHE A 117 18.05 10.24 7.17
CA PHE A 117 18.63 11.59 7.13
C PHE A 117 18.03 12.52 6.06
N ALA A 118 17.15 12.02 5.20
CA ALA A 118 16.41 12.88 4.27
C ALA A 118 15.41 13.75 5.05
N GLU A 119 15.08 14.93 4.51
CA GLU A 119 14.11 15.86 5.12
C GLU A 119 12.68 15.69 4.59
N ASP A 120 12.45 14.80 3.61
CA ASP A 120 11.12 14.46 3.12
C ASP A 120 10.52 13.21 3.81
N ARG A 121 9.20 13.03 3.65
CA ARG A 121 8.46 11.77 3.93
C ARG A 121 8.48 11.22 5.37
N HIS A 122 8.92 11.99 6.37
CA HIS A 122 8.93 11.55 7.79
C HIS A 122 9.79 10.31 8.06
N THR A 123 10.76 10.01 7.20
CA THR A 123 11.61 8.80 7.27
C THR A 123 12.31 8.65 8.63
N LYS A 124 12.76 9.76 9.21
CA LYS A 124 13.36 9.85 10.55
C LYS A 124 12.41 9.41 11.67
N ASP A 125 11.14 9.81 11.60
CA ASP A 125 10.14 9.47 12.63
C ASP A 125 9.75 7.99 12.49
N ASN A 126 9.59 7.51 11.26
CA ASN A 126 9.38 6.09 10.95
C ASN A 126 10.59 5.24 11.38
N ALA A 127 11.83 5.72 11.27
CA ALA A 127 13.01 5.01 11.77
C ALA A 127 13.00 4.78 13.30
N PHE A 128 12.46 5.73 14.09
CA PHE A 128 12.22 5.49 15.51
C PHE A 128 11.12 4.44 15.76
N VAL A 129 10.06 4.43 14.96
CA VAL A 129 8.99 3.41 15.02
C VAL A 129 9.55 2.01 14.73
N VAL A 130 10.36 1.85 13.67
CA VAL A 130 11.06 0.59 13.35
C VAL A 130 11.90 0.13 14.53
N LYS A 131 12.73 1.01 15.09
CA LYS A 131 13.60 0.67 16.23
C LYS A 131 12.78 0.22 17.45
N ASN A 132 11.77 0.99 17.83
CA ASN A 132 10.99 0.75 19.04
C ASN A 132 10.17 -0.55 18.95
N LEU A 133 9.59 -0.85 17.79
CA LEU A 133 8.89 -2.11 17.56
C LEU A 133 9.85 -3.31 17.56
N ALA A 134 11.00 -3.20 16.89
CA ALA A 134 12.02 -4.26 16.91
C ALA A 134 12.50 -4.56 18.35
N GLU A 135 12.82 -3.51 19.13
CA GLU A 135 13.23 -3.62 20.53
C GLU A 135 12.12 -4.25 21.40
N TYR A 136 10.86 -3.85 21.21
CA TYR A 136 9.71 -4.44 21.91
C TYR A 136 9.52 -5.93 21.57
N TYR A 137 9.58 -6.30 20.30
CA TYR A 137 9.42 -7.70 19.88
C TYR A 137 10.64 -8.57 20.18
N GLY A 138 11.82 -7.98 20.42
CA GLY A 138 13.07 -8.69 20.64
C GLY A 138 13.78 -9.08 19.34
N MET A 139 13.55 -8.31 18.27
CA MET A 139 14.15 -8.50 16.95
C MET A 139 15.43 -7.68 16.80
N GLU A 140 16.29 -8.10 15.89
CA GLU A 140 17.55 -7.42 15.60
C GLU A 140 17.34 -6.25 14.62
N VAL A 141 18.05 -5.15 14.83
CA VAL A 141 17.95 -3.92 14.02
C VAL A 141 19.19 -3.76 13.16
N MET A 142 19.01 -3.71 11.84
CA MET A 142 20.05 -3.34 10.89
C MET A 142 19.96 -1.84 10.60
N ASN A 143 20.89 -1.05 11.16
CA ASN A 143 20.86 0.41 11.06
C ASN A 143 21.88 0.95 10.03
N LEU A 144 21.44 1.13 8.78
CA LEU A 144 22.27 1.66 7.69
C LEU A 144 22.50 3.18 7.84
N ALA A 145 21.55 3.91 8.43
CA ALA A 145 21.75 5.31 8.79
C ALA A 145 22.91 5.49 9.78
N GLU A 146 22.97 4.68 10.84
CA GLU A 146 24.09 4.72 11.80
C GLU A 146 25.41 4.28 11.16
N LEU A 147 25.40 3.35 10.20
CA LEU A 147 26.57 3.00 9.41
C LEU A 147 27.06 4.20 8.57
N MET A 148 26.16 4.95 7.91
CA MET A 148 26.53 6.15 7.16
C MET A 148 27.08 7.26 8.07
N ALA A 149 26.42 7.55 9.20
CA ALA A 149 26.88 8.56 10.17
C ALA A 149 28.24 8.23 10.81
N LYS A 150 28.64 6.95 10.88
CA LYS A 150 29.98 6.52 11.31
C LYS A 150 31.05 6.66 10.22
N LYS A 151 30.69 7.01 8.99
CA LYS A 151 31.59 7.05 7.82
C LYS A 151 31.65 8.41 7.12
N GLN A 152 30.57 9.19 7.15
CA GLN A 152 30.43 10.48 6.47
C GLN A 152 30.26 11.62 7.46
N THR A 153 30.89 12.77 7.17
CA THR A 153 30.82 13.98 8.03
C THR A 153 29.51 14.74 7.88
N ASP A 154 28.84 14.63 6.72
CA ASP A 154 27.49 15.13 6.49
C ASP A 154 26.70 14.07 5.69
N PRO A 155 26.01 13.14 6.37
CA PRO A 155 25.19 12.11 5.72
C PRO A 155 24.07 12.69 4.83
N LYS A 156 23.50 13.84 5.21
CA LYS A 156 22.39 14.46 4.48
C LYS A 156 22.86 15.03 3.14
N ALA A 157 23.98 15.73 3.12
CA ALA A 157 24.59 16.18 1.86
C ALA A 157 25.00 14.98 0.99
N PHE A 158 25.63 13.97 1.60
CA PHE A 158 26.14 12.78 0.93
C PHE A 158 25.07 11.97 0.18
N LEU A 159 23.85 11.88 0.71
CA LEU A 159 22.70 11.26 0.02
C LEU A 159 22.41 11.85 -1.37
N THR A 160 22.86 13.08 -1.66
CA THR A 160 22.68 13.73 -2.97
C THR A 160 23.83 13.48 -3.95
N GLU A 161 24.98 12.99 -3.48
CA GLU A 161 26.21 12.79 -4.26
C GLU A 161 26.20 11.45 -5.02
N ARG A 162 25.23 11.26 -5.93
CA ARG A 162 24.90 10.00 -6.65
C ARG A 162 26.04 8.99 -6.86
N GLU A 163 27.14 9.40 -7.50
CA GLU A 163 28.27 8.50 -7.80
C GLU A 163 29.03 8.06 -6.54
N ALA A 164 29.30 8.99 -5.63
CA ALA A 164 29.97 8.70 -4.37
C ALA A 164 29.07 7.87 -3.43
N TYR A 165 27.76 8.18 -3.42
CA TYR A 165 26.73 7.44 -2.70
C TYR A 165 26.62 5.98 -3.17
N SER A 166 26.44 5.73 -4.48
CA SER A 166 26.35 4.36 -5.02
C SER A 166 27.66 3.57 -4.76
N GLY A 167 28.82 4.21 -4.94
CA GLY A 167 30.12 3.61 -4.57
C GLY A 167 30.31 3.37 -3.06
N PHE A 168 29.56 4.04 -2.19
CA PHE A 168 29.50 3.76 -0.76
C PHE A 168 28.58 2.57 -0.45
N VAL A 169 27.37 2.55 -1.04
CA VAL A 169 26.40 1.44 -0.91
C VAL A 169 27.05 0.11 -1.30
N GLN A 170 27.62 0.04 -2.51
CA GLN A 170 28.28 -1.16 -3.04
C GLN A 170 29.45 -1.64 -2.17
N ARG A 171 30.15 -0.71 -1.50
CA ARG A 171 31.33 -1.03 -0.67
C ARG A 171 30.98 -1.48 0.75
N PHE A 172 29.94 -0.91 1.36
CA PHE A 172 29.67 -1.08 2.79
C PHE A 172 28.43 -1.91 3.10
N TYR A 173 27.37 -1.88 2.30
CA TYR A 173 26.11 -2.57 2.63
C TYR A 173 26.18 -4.08 2.46
N PRO A 174 26.87 -4.68 1.47
CA PRO A 174 27.02 -6.13 1.42
C PRO A 174 27.68 -6.69 2.69
N ASN A 175 28.72 -6.01 3.19
CA ASN A 175 29.38 -6.38 4.44
C ASN A 175 28.44 -6.25 5.66
N ALA A 176 27.64 -5.18 5.75
CA ALA A 176 26.68 -5.01 6.84
C ALA A 176 25.58 -6.10 6.86
N PHE A 177 25.14 -6.55 5.68
CA PHE A 177 24.20 -7.68 5.55
C PHE A 177 24.85 -9.01 5.97
N ILE A 178 26.08 -9.26 5.52
CA ILE A 178 26.85 -10.45 5.90
C ILE A 178 27.10 -10.49 7.41
N GLU A 179 27.51 -9.38 8.03
CA GLU A 179 27.70 -9.26 9.48
C GLU A 179 26.40 -9.52 10.27
N ALA A 180 25.25 -9.02 9.78
CA ALA A 180 23.94 -9.28 10.40
C ALA A 180 23.50 -10.74 10.28
N ILE A 181 23.70 -11.37 9.11
CA ILE A 181 23.43 -12.81 8.89
C ILE A 181 24.37 -13.68 9.73
N GLU A 182 25.60 -13.24 10.00
CA GLU A 182 26.57 -13.98 10.82
C GLU A 182 26.33 -13.85 12.31
N LYS A 183 25.79 -12.71 12.77
CA LYS A 183 25.54 -12.40 14.19
C LYS A 183 24.84 -13.58 14.88
N PRO A 184 25.28 -14.05 16.08
CA PRO A 184 24.46 -14.95 16.87
C PRO A 184 23.15 -14.24 17.21
N GLY A 185 22.01 -14.81 16.83
CA GLY A 185 20.71 -14.36 17.32
C GLY A 185 20.70 -14.49 18.85
N MET A 186 19.99 -13.60 19.54
CA MET A 186 20.01 -13.58 21.00
C MET A 186 19.49 -14.91 21.56
N GLU A 187 20.30 -15.54 22.42
CA GLU A 187 19.90 -16.69 23.25
C GLU A 187 18.90 -16.21 24.31
N GLY A 188 17.66 -15.98 23.88
CA GLY A 188 16.56 -15.41 24.66
C GLY A 188 15.18 -15.97 24.32
N GLN A 189 15.07 -16.88 23.34
CA GLN A 189 14.03 -17.91 23.38
C GLN A 189 14.53 -19.00 24.33
N GLU A 190 13.94 -19.08 25.52
CA GLU A 190 13.94 -20.33 26.28
C GLU A 190 13.25 -21.42 25.43
N ASP A 191 13.63 -22.68 25.61
CA ASP A 191 12.90 -23.82 25.05
C ASP A 191 11.47 -23.85 25.62
N VAL A 192 10.53 -23.18 24.94
CA VAL A 192 9.09 -23.33 25.15
C VAL A 192 8.72 -24.73 24.68
N ALA A 193 8.93 -25.69 25.59
CA ALA A 193 8.79 -27.11 25.32
C ALA A 193 7.37 -27.42 24.82
N LYS A 194 7.32 -28.01 23.62
CA LYS A 194 6.10 -28.23 22.83
C LYS A 194 4.88 -28.67 23.64
N SER A 195 3.86 -27.81 23.65
CA SER A 195 2.45 -28.22 23.64
C SER A 195 1.88 -27.85 22.27
N GLU A 196 1.36 -28.82 21.52
CA GLU A 196 0.79 -28.59 20.17
C GLU A 196 -0.65 -28.04 20.23
N GLU A 197 -0.95 -27.24 21.27
CA GLU A 197 -2.22 -26.54 21.47
C GLU A 197 -1.98 -25.02 21.33
N ASN A 198 -2.61 -24.42 20.32
CA ASN A 198 -2.77 -22.98 20.09
C ASN A 198 -1.48 -22.12 19.97
N ALA A 199 -0.76 -22.26 18.85
CA ALA A 199 0.30 -21.33 18.43
C ALA A 199 -0.16 -19.86 18.21
N GLN A 200 -1.46 -19.58 18.31
CA GLN A 200 -2.05 -18.24 18.31
C GLN A 200 -1.61 -17.41 19.55
N ASP A 201 -1.34 -18.09 20.67
CA ASP A 201 -1.28 -17.50 22.03
C ASP A 201 0.15 -17.17 22.50
N SER A 202 1.17 -17.36 21.65
CA SER A 202 2.59 -17.18 22.00
C SER A 202 3.20 -15.84 21.56
N LEU A 203 2.42 -14.95 20.94
CA LEU A 203 2.89 -13.60 20.58
C LEU A 203 2.75 -12.64 21.76
N LYS A 204 3.69 -11.70 21.90
CA LYS A 204 3.55 -10.56 22.82
C LYS A 204 2.26 -9.79 22.53
N THR A 205 1.69 -9.15 23.54
CA THR A 205 0.63 -8.14 23.38
C THR A 205 1.07 -7.09 22.35
N PRO A 206 0.21 -6.62 21.43
CA PRO A 206 0.58 -5.53 20.53
C PRO A 206 0.76 -4.21 21.30
N LEU A 207 1.60 -3.32 20.77
CA LEU A 207 1.69 -1.93 21.24
C LEU A 207 0.54 -1.08 20.68
N ASN A 208 0.10 -1.36 19.46
CA ASN A 208 -1.06 -0.72 18.86
C ASN A 208 -2.36 -1.43 19.28
N SER A 209 -3.19 -0.75 20.05
CA SER A 209 -4.46 -1.29 20.59
C SER A 209 -5.45 -1.75 19.52
N LEU A 210 -5.33 -1.28 18.28
CA LEU A 210 -6.15 -1.76 17.16
C LEU A 210 -5.86 -3.23 16.78
N LEU A 211 -4.67 -3.73 17.13
CA LEU A 211 -4.24 -5.11 16.89
C LEU A 211 -4.52 -6.05 18.08
N GLU A 212 -5.14 -5.56 19.17
CA GLU A 212 -5.65 -6.39 20.27
C GLU A 212 -6.81 -7.29 19.80
N GLN A 213 -7.59 -6.80 18.85
CA GLN A 213 -8.55 -7.61 18.09
C GLN A 213 -7.84 -8.23 16.89
N GLU A 214 -8.22 -9.44 16.50
CA GLU A 214 -7.60 -10.12 15.36
C GLU A 214 -7.90 -9.39 14.04
N PRO A 215 -6.90 -8.80 13.36
CA PRO A 215 -7.12 -8.03 12.15
C PRO A 215 -7.39 -8.97 10.98
N TYR A 216 -8.53 -8.81 10.32
CA TYR A 216 -8.86 -9.57 9.13
C TYR A 216 -8.31 -8.90 7.85
N CYS A 217 -7.95 -9.75 6.89
CA CYS A 217 -7.74 -9.41 5.48
C CYS A 217 -8.55 -10.41 4.64
N ILE A 218 -9.48 -9.91 3.81
CA ILE A 218 -10.20 -10.71 2.82
C ILE A 218 -9.59 -10.39 1.46
N LYS A 219 -8.84 -11.34 0.90
CA LYS A 219 -8.32 -11.30 -0.48
C LYS A 219 -9.44 -11.62 -1.46
N ILE A 220 -9.53 -10.87 -2.56
CA ILE A 220 -10.58 -10.94 -3.58
C ILE A 220 -9.88 -10.91 -4.95
N SER A 221 -9.67 -12.10 -5.52
CA SER A 221 -9.01 -12.25 -6.83
C SER A 221 -9.90 -11.73 -7.97
N LYS A 222 -9.28 -11.36 -9.11
CA LYS A 222 -9.96 -10.89 -10.33
C LYS A 222 -11.11 -11.80 -10.79
N GLU A 223 -10.97 -13.11 -10.61
CA GLU A 223 -11.95 -14.15 -11.01
C GLU A 223 -13.27 -14.09 -10.23
N GLU A 224 -13.33 -13.34 -9.12
CA GLU A 224 -14.56 -13.10 -8.36
C GLU A 224 -15.43 -11.99 -8.98
N PHE A 225 -14.86 -11.17 -9.87
CA PHE A 225 -15.54 -10.04 -10.52
C PHE A 225 -16.14 -10.44 -11.89
N HIS A 226 -17.22 -9.76 -12.26
CA HIS A 226 -17.84 -9.84 -13.59
C HIS A 226 -17.39 -8.64 -14.43
N GLU A 227 -16.96 -8.87 -15.67
CA GLU A 227 -16.59 -7.78 -16.59
C GLU A 227 -17.81 -7.02 -17.09
N ILE A 228 -17.83 -5.69 -16.91
CA ILE A 228 -18.90 -4.81 -17.37
C ILE A 228 -18.34 -3.88 -18.45
N GLY A 229 -18.62 -4.20 -19.71
CA GLY A 229 -18.01 -3.53 -20.86
C GLY A 229 -16.50 -3.76 -20.92
N ASP A 230 -15.76 -2.85 -21.56
CA ASP A 230 -14.29 -2.94 -21.64
C ASP A 230 -13.58 -2.46 -20.37
N THR A 231 -14.24 -1.68 -19.49
CA THR A 231 -13.58 -0.87 -18.45
C THR A 231 -14.07 -1.08 -17.02
N GLY A 232 -15.10 -1.91 -16.79
CA GLY A 232 -15.65 -2.17 -15.45
C GLY A 232 -15.40 -3.59 -14.94
N LEU A 233 -15.18 -3.73 -13.62
CA LEU A 233 -15.20 -5.00 -12.89
C LEU A 233 -16.20 -4.90 -11.72
N LEU A 234 -17.24 -5.73 -11.74
CA LEU A 234 -18.32 -5.74 -10.75
C LEU A 234 -18.21 -6.96 -9.82
N LEU A 235 -18.05 -6.72 -8.52
CA LEU A 235 -18.21 -7.71 -7.46
C LEU A 235 -19.66 -7.65 -6.95
N PRO A 236 -20.52 -8.62 -7.30
CA PRO A 236 -21.93 -8.60 -6.91
C PRO A 236 -22.12 -9.09 -5.46
N ARG A 237 -23.33 -8.88 -4.93
CA ARG A 237 -23.67 -9.19 -3.53
C ARG A 237 -23.36 -10.62 -3.14
N GLU A 238 -23.68 -11.57 -4.00
CA GLU A 238 -23.58 -13.02 -3.76
C GLU A 238 -22.12 -13.43 -3.56
N LYS A 239 -21.20 -12.79 -4.29
CA LYS A 239 -19.75 -12.99 -4.12
C LYS A 239 -19.26 -12.36 -2.83
N MET A 240 -19.68 -11.14 -2.50
CA MET A 240 -19.37 -10.49 -1.21
C MET A 240 -19.93 -11.26 0.01
N GLU A 241 -21.07 -11.94 -0.15
CA GLU A 241 -21.67 -12.79 0.89
C GLU A 241 -20.86 -14.09 1.06
N ALA A 242 -20.49 -14.76 -0.04
CA ALA A 242 -19.63 -15.95 -0.03
C ALA A 242 -18.21 -15.69 0.53
N LEU A 243 -17.63 -14.52 0.24
CA LEU A 243 -16.35 -14.05 0.77
C LEU A 243 -16.45 -13.52 2.22
N GLY A 244 -17.64 -13.49 2.81
CA GLY A 244 -17.86 -13.05 4.18
C GLY A 244 -17.55 -11.57 4.42
N MET A 245 -17.74 -10.71 3.41
CA MET A 245 -17.54 -9.25 3.49
C MET A 245 -18.76 -8.51 4.07
N LEU A 246 -19.97 -9.03 3.82
CA LEU A 246 -21.20 -8.34 4.21
C LEU A 246 -21.30 -8.16 5.73
N GLY A 247 -21.64 -6.95 6.17
CA GLY A 247 -21.79 -6.60 7.58
C GLY A 247 -20.47 -6.26 8.30
N LYS A 248 -19.31 -6.33 7.64
CA LYS A 248 -18.05 -5.82 8.16
C LYS A 248 -17.83 -4.38 7.70
N ASN A 249 -17.33 -3.53 8.61
CA ASN A 249 -16.71 -2.27 8.23
C ASN A 249 -15.23 -2.52 7.92
N GLY A 250 -14.73 -2.00 6.80
CA GLY A 250 -13.33 -2.21 6.42
C GLY A 250 -12.81 -1.20 5.41
N ILE A 251 -11.53 -1.27 5.11
CA ILE A 251 -10.87 -0.44 4.09
C ILE A 251 -10.52 -1.29 2.88
N LEU A 252 -10.71 -0.78 1.66
CA LEU A 252 -10.22 -1.44 0.46
C LEU A 252 -8.78 -1.05 0.15
N ALA A 253 -7.95 -2.05 -0.14
CA ALA A 253 -6.65 -1.90 -0.80
C ALA A 253 -6.68 -2.65 -2.14
N GLN A 254 -5.83 -2.27 -3.11
CA GLN A 254 -5.79 -2.90 -4.44
C GLN A 254 -4.36 -3.21 -4.88
N SER A 255 -4.21 -4.26 -5.69
CA SER A 255 -2.99 -4.72 -6.37
C SER A 255 -3.19 -4.60 -7.89
N LEU A 256 -2.34 -3.83 -8.56
CA LEU A 256 -2.41 -3.64 -10.02
C LEU A 256 -1.04 -3.31 -10.63
N SER A 257 -0.85 -3.67 -11.90
CA SER A 257 0.25 -3.16 -12.74
C SER A 257 -0.19 -1.89 -13.47
N LEU A 258 0.73 -0.95 -13.65
CA LEU A 258 0.47 0.35 -14.28
C LEU A 258 0.92 0.35 -15.74
N VAL A 259 0.08 0.86 -16.64
CA VAL A 259 0.47 1.10 -18.05
C VAL A 259 1.39 2.33 -18.14
N PRO A 260 2.22 2.48 -19.18
CA PRO A 260 3.10 3.65 -19.33
C PRO A 260 2.32 4.97 -19.47
N GLY A 261 2.32 5.79 -18.41
CA GLY A 261 1.67 7.10 -18.35
C GLY A 261 0.68 7.21 -17.18
N ALA A 262 -0.23 8.19 -17.27
CA ALA A 262 -1.25 8.42 -16.26
C ALA A 262 -2.38 7.38 -16.35
N ASN A 263 -2.44 6.49 -15.36
CA ASN A 263 -3.50 5.51 -15.16
C ASN A 263 -4.59 6.16 -14.29
N GLN A 264 -5.87 5.86 -14.53
CA GLN A 264 -6.99 6.33 -13.71
C GLN A 264 -8.01 5.23 -13.42
N GLY A 265 -8.57 5.28 -12.22
CA GLY A 265 -9.64 4.36 -11.83
C GLY A 265 -10.51 4.89 -10.70
N ASN A 266 -11.70 4.32 -10.54
CA ASN A 266 -12.66 4.66 -9.50
C ASN A 266 -13.19 3.42 -8.77
N CYS A 267 -13.47 3.56 -7.48
CA CYS A 267 -14.23 2.58 -6.70
C CYS A 267 -15.62 3.16 -6.36
N LEU A 268 -16.68 2.48 -6.79
CA LEU A 268 -18.04 2.78 -6.41
C LEU A 268 -18.56 1.64 -5.50
N VAL A 269 -18.87 1.97 -4.25
CA VAL A 269 -19.45 1.03 -3.27
C VAL A 269 -20.94 1.33 -3.15
N ASP A 270 -21.79 0.35 -3.44
CA ASP A 270 -23.26 0.50 -3.49
C ASP A 270 -23.72 1.68 -4.37
N GLY A 271 -22.97 1.98 -5.44
CA GLY A 271 -23.20 3.10 -6.36
C GLY A 271 -22.60 4.44 -5.92
N ILE A 272 -21.99 4.53 -4.74
CA ILE A 272 -21.37 5.76 -4.22
C ILE A 272 -19.89 5.78 -4.57
N LEU A 273 -19.45 6.78 -5.35
CA LEU A 273 -18.04 7.04 -5.61
C LEU A 273 -17.30 7.26 -4.29
N THR A 274 -16.41 6.34 -3.95
CA THR A 274 -15.76 6.22 -2.64
C THR A 274 -14.27 6.51 -2.73
N ALA A 275 -13.65 6.23 -3.88
CA ALA A 275 -12.27 6.58 -4.20
C ALA A 275 -12.11 6.85 -5.70
N SER A 276 -11.16 7.71 -6.05
CA SER A 276 -10.72 7.99 -7.41
C SER A 276 -9.21 8.22 -7.44
N TYR A 277 -8.50 7.57 -8.38
CA TYR A 277 -7.06 7.74 -8.54
C TYR A 277 -6.66 8.30 -9.90
N SER A 278 -5.55 9.02 -9.91
CA SER A 278 -4.73 9.30 -11.10
C SER A 278 -3.27 9.11 -10.70
N MET A 279 -2.55 8.15 -11.30
CA MET A 279 -1.19 7.80 -10.90
C MET A 279 -0.30 7.33 -12.06
N GLU A 280 1.02 7.41 -11.87
CA GLU A 280 2.05 6.95 -12.80
C GLU A 280 3.02 6.02 -12.06
N GLY A 281 3.63 5.05 -12.75
CA GLY A 281 4.56 4.09 -12.17
C GLY A 281 4.63 2.79 -12.97
N SER A 282 5.08 1.71 -12.35
CA SER A 282 5.07 0.33 -12.90
C SER A 282 4.01 -0.57 -12.25
N SER A 283 3.72 -0.37 -10.97
CA SER A 283 2.71 -1.11 -10.22
C SER A 283 2.27 -0.33 -8.97
N TYR A 284 1.14 -0.72 -8.40
CA TYR A 284 0.59 -0.17 -7.16
C TYR A 284 0.02 -1.29 -6.28
N LEU A 285 0.35 -1.25 -4.98
CA LEU A 285 -0.16 -2.15 -3.95
C LEU A 285 -0.38 -1.36 -2.65
N GLY A 286 -1.60 -0.92 -2.37
CA GLY A 286 -1.89 -0.03 -1.24
C GLY A 286 -3.36 0.37 -1.06
N ILE A 287 -3.62 1.23 -0.06
CA ILE A 287 -4.96 1.70 0.34
C ILE A 287 -5.66 2.45 -0.79
N TYR A 288 -6.80 1.92 -1.24
CA TYR A 288 -7.65 2.54 -2.26
C TYR A 288 -8.71 3.45 -1.64
N THR A 289 -9.47 2.98 -0.64
CA THR A 289 -10.58 3.74 -0.04
C THR A 289 -10.28 4.21 1.38
N LYS A 290 -11.13 5.10 1.89
CA LYS A 290 -11.41 5.21 3.34
C LYS A 290 -12.24 4.01 3.83
N GLU A 291 -12.66 4.01 5.09
CA GLU A 291 -13.53 2.97 5.66
C GLU A 291 -14.89 2.92 4.93
N ILE A 292 -15.37 1.70 4.65
CA ILE A 292 -16.62 1.37 3.94
C ILE A 292 -17.43 0.30 4.67
N LEU A 293 -18.72 0.23 4.36
CA LEU A 293 -19.62 -0.86 4.76
C LEU A 293 -20.44 -1.30 3.52
N PRO A 294 -19.93 -2.25 2.71
CA PRO A 294 -20.59 -2.70 1.48
C PRO A 294 -21.82 -3.58 1.77
N LYS A 295 -22.91 -3.41 1.00
CA LYS A 295 -24.20 -4.10 1.22
C LYS A 295 -24.79 -4.74 -0.03
N GLY A 296 -24.44 -4.24 -1.22
CA GLY A 296 -25.01 -4.64 -2.51
C GLY A 296 -23.96 -4.92 -3.57
N GLN A 297 -23.02 -4.02 -3.85
CA GLN A 297 -21.97 -4.24 -4.85
C GLN A 297 -20.73 -3.36 -4.66
N ILE A 298 -19.59 -3.84 -5.17
CA ILE A 298 -18.40 -3.01 -5.41
C ILE A 298 -18.14 -3.01 -6.92
N LEU A 299 -18.06 -1.83 -7.51
CA LEU A 299 -17.72 -1.63 -8.92
C LEU A 299 -16.38 -0.90 -9.00
N LEU A 300 -15.40 -1.53 -9.65
CA LEU A 300 -14.13 -0.93 -10.02
C LEU A 300 -14.25 -0.45 -11.48
N LEU A 301 -13.82 0.77 -11.75
CA LEU A 301 -13.73 1.34 -13.10
C LEU A 301 -12.29 1.74 -13.41
N PHE A 302 -11.89 1.57 -14.66
CA PHE A 302 -10.57 1.91 -15.18
C PHE A 302 -10.71 2.79 -16.43
N ALA A 303 -9.73 3.66 -16.74
CA ALA A 303 -9.82 4.54 -17.91
C ALA A 303 -9.72 3.79 -19.26
N SER A 304 -9.09 2.62 -19.27
CA SER A 304 -8.92 1.77 -20.47
C SER A 304 -9.09 0.28 -20.17
N LYS A 305 -9.24 -0.51 -21.23
CA LYS A 305 -9.25 -1.98 -21.14
C LYS A 305 -7.92 -2.52 -20.62
N GLU A 306 -6.80 -1.91 -21.01
CA GLU A 306 -5.45 -2.36 -20.61
C GLU A 306 -5.24 -2.18 -19.10
N GLU A 307 -5.70 -1.06 -18.53
CA GLU A 307 -5.73 -0.85 -17.08
C GLU A 307 -6.66 -1.84 -16.36
N ARG A 308 -7.84 -2.15 -16.92
CA ARG A 308 -8.73 -3.19 -16.37
C ARG A 308 -8.07 -4.57 -16.38
N GLU A 309 -7.33 -4.91 -17.44
CA GLU A 309 -6.66 -6.20 -17.51
C GLU A 309 -5.49 -6.32 -16.54
N ASN A 310 -4.81 -5.21 -16.25
CA ASN A 310 -3.66 -5.15 -15.34
C ASN A 310 -4.05 -5.03 -13.84
N PHE A 311 -5.34 -4.96 -13.51
CA PHE A 311 -5.81 -5.19 -12.14
C PHE A 311 -5.64 -6.67 -11.76
N HIS A 312 -5.07 -6.93 -10.58
CA HIS A 312 -4.84 -8.28 -10.07
C HIS A 312 -5.82 -8.65 -8.96
N GLU A 313 -5.83 -7.87 -7.87
CA GLU A 313 -6.52 -8.25 -6.64
C GLU A 313 -7.06 -7.04 -5.86
N LEU A 314 -8.20 -7.23 -5.19
CA LEU A 314 -8.75 -6.30 -4.21
C LEU A 314 -8.69 -6.95 -2.82
N TYR A 315 -8.47 -6.14 -1.79
CA TYR A 315 -8.45 -6.57 -0.40
C TYR A 315 -9.46 -5.79 0.41
N MET A 316 -10.22 -6.47 1.29
CA MET A 316 -10.94 -5.80 2.36
C MET A 316 -10.21 -6.05 3.69
N LEU A 317 -9.66 -4.97 4.24
CA LEU A 317 -8.93 -4.93 5.50
C LEU A 317 -9.83 -4.49 6.65
N SER A 318 -9.43 -4.78 7.88
CA SER A 318 -10.02 -4.14 9.08
C SER A 318 -9.85 -2.61 9.03
N GLY A 319 -10.81 -1.86 9.57
CA GLY A 319 -10.77 -0.39 9.58
C GLY A 319 -9.62 0.17 10.40
N VAL A 320 -8.86 1.11 9.82
CA VAL A 320 -7.73 1.80 10.45
C VAL A 320 -8.05 3.30 10.53
N PRO A 321 -8.04 3.93 11.72
CA PRO A 321 -8.24 5.37 11.86
C PRO A 321 -7.22 6.18 11.05
N LEU A 322 -7.61 7.39 10.66
CA LEU A 322 -6.83 8.37 9.88
C LEU A 322 -6.56 8.00 8.41
N GLU A 323 -6.89 6.79 7.95
CA GLU A 323 -6.84 6.43 6.54
C GLU A 323 -7.86 7.22 5.70
N ARG A 324 -7.44 7.59 4.49
CA ARG A 324 -8.22 8.51 3.61
C ARG A 324 -8.58 7.92 2.25
N GLY A 325 -7.82 6.92 1.78
CA GLY A 325 -7.92 6.45 0.41
C GLY A 325 -7.37 7.44 -0.62
N LEU A 326 -7.61 7.12 -1.90
CA LEU A 326 -7.25 7.91 -3.05
C LEU A 326 -8.46 8.76 -3.47
N GLU A 327 -8.29 10.08 -3.45
CA GLU A 327 -9.30 11.07 -3.90
C GLU A 327 -8.67 12.06 -4.91
N ASN A 328 -7.64 11.62 -5.65
CA ASN A 328 -6.87 12.45 -6.59
C ASN A 328 -7.21 12.24 -8.08
N GLY A 329 -8.14 11.31 -8.38
CA GLY A 329 -8.60 11.03 -9.74
C GLY A 329 -9.91 11.72 -10.13
N THR A 330 -10.15 11.82 -11.44
CA THR A 330 -11.44 12.23 -12.01
C THR A 330 -12.49 11.12 -11.94
N ALA A 331 -13.77 11.51 -11.94
CA ALA A 331 -14.88 10.57 -12.07
C ALA A 331 -14.96 10.00 -13.50
N LEU A 332 -14.98 8.68 -13.63
CA LEU A 332 -15.08 7.94 -14.89
C LEU A 332 -16.55 7.63 -15.23
N PRO A 333 -16.90 7.46 -16.52
CA PRO A 333 -18.24 7.04 -16.91
C PRO A 333 -18.52 5.60 -16.45
N VAL A 334 -19.67 5.39 -15.81
CA VAL A 334 -20.19 4.05 -15.48
C VAL A 334 -20.71 3.39 -16.76
N PRO A 335 -20.21 2.20 -17.16
CA PRO A 335 -20.76 1.45 -18.30
C PRO A 335 -22.19 0.98 -18.04
N GLU A 336 -22.95 0.69 -19.10
CA GLU A 336 -24.28 0.07 -18.97
C GLU A 336 -24.14 -1.32 -18.32
N MET A 337 -24.73 -1.51 -17.14
CA MET A 337 -24.72 -2.81 -16.48
C MET A 337 -25.67 -3.78 -17.22
N PRO A 338 -25.31 -5.07 -17.33
CA PRO A 338 -26.24 -6.08 -17.83
C PRO A 338 -27.50 -6.10 -16.95
N ALA A 339 -28.67 -6.16 -17.57
CA ALA A 339 -29.93 -6.31 -16.85
C ALA A 339 -29.90 -7.64 -16.08
N ALA A 340 -30.17 -7.59 -14.78
CA ALA A 340 -30.19 -8.79 -13.95
C ALA A 340 -31.24 -9.79 -14.48
N GLU A 341 -30.82 -11.02 -14.79
CA GLU A 341 -31.73 -12.07 -15.24
C GLU A 341 -32.68 -12.46 -14.11
N THR A 342 -33.89 -11.90 -14.16
CA THR A 342 -34.97 -12.19 -13.20
C THR A 342 -35.54 -13.59 -13.47
N VAL A 343 -34.87 -14.61 -12.95
CA VAL A 343 -35.32 -16.00 -13.05
C VAL A 343 -36.64 -16.21 -12.30
N GLY A 344 -37.74 -16.19 -13.06
CA GLY A 344 -39.01 -16.79 -12.66
C GLY A 344 -40.01 -15.89 -11.93
N ALA A 345 -40.79 -15.13 -12.71
CA ALA A 345 -42.18 -14.82 -12.37
C ALA A 345 -43.03 -15.05 -13.62
N GLU A 346 -43.89 -16.07 -13.61
CA GLU A 346 -44.71 -16.44 -14.78
C GLU A 346 -45.82 -15.43 -15.05
N ALA A 347 -46.28 -15.37 -16.31
CA ALA A 347 -47.20 -14.35 -16.78
C ALA A 347 -48.65 -14.57 -16.31
N SER A 348 -49.24 -13.52 -15.73
CA SER A 348 -50.69 -13.31 -15.66
C SER A 348 -50.96 -11.80 -15.50
N SER A 349 -51.86 -11.15 -16.23
CA SER A 349 -52.61 -11.50 -17.45
C SER A 349 -53.44 -10.28 -17.86
N GLU A 350 -53.68 -10.11 -19.18
CA GLU A 350 -54.67 -9.21 -19.78
C GLU A 350 -54.46 -7.69 -19.64
N ALA A 351 -54.67 -6.99 -20.75
CA ALA A 351 -54.77 -5.54 -20.83
C ALA A 351 -56.23 -5.13 -21.07
N VAL A 352 -56.62 -3.96 -20.56
CA VAL A 352 -57.82 -3.25 -20.99
C VAL A 352 -57.42 -1.82 -21.33
N ALA A 353 -57.89 -1.32 -22.46
CA ALA A 353 -57.50 -0.02 -23.01
C ALA A 353 -58.67 0.99 -23.01
N GLU A 354 -58.30 2.27 -23.14
CA GLU A 354 -59.12 3.43 -23.52
C GLU A 354 -60.37 3.78 -22.71
N SER A 355 -60.37 5.00 -22.18
CA SER A 355 -61.53 5.90 -22.27
C SER A 355 -61.06 7.35 -22.36
N GLN A 356 -61.53 8.04 -23.41
CA GLN A 356 -61.22 9.42 -23.75
C GLN A 356 -61.99 10.41 -22.85
N ALA A 357 -61.48 11.64 -22.69
CA ALA A 357 -62.23 12.86 -23.07
C ALA A 357 -61.42 14.17 -22.90
N THR A 358 -61.67 15.10 -23.83
CA THR A 358 -61.35 16.53 -23.86
C THR A 358 -62.02 17.31 -22.70
N SER A 359 -61.72 18.58 -22.37
CA SER A 359 -61.30 19.76 -23.17
C SER A 359 -60.41 20.73 -22.33
N GLN A 360 -59.55 21.61 -22.86
CA GLN A 360 -59.81 22.86 -23.63
C GLN A 360 -60.89 23.78 -23.00
N ALA A 361 -60.79 25.12 -22.97
CA ALA A 361 -59.72 26.13 -23.20
C ALA A 361 -60.21 27.50 -22.58
N ALA A 362 -59.67 28.73 -22.76
CA ALA A 362 -58.60 29.34 -23.57
C ALA A 362 -58.22 30.76 -23.00
N SER A 363 -57.18 31.41 -23.57
CA SER A 363 -56.94 32.89 -23.62
C SER A 363 -56.65 33.65 -22.30
N SER A 364 -55.96 34.81 -22.28
CA SER A 364 -55.41 35.71 -23.34
C SER A 364 -54.04 36.30 -22.86
N GLU A 365 -53.05 36.62 -23.71
CA GLU A 365 -52.80 37.92 -24.40
C GLU A 365 -52.75 39.17 -23.49
N ASN A 366 -51.91 40.20 -23.69
CA ASN A 366 -50.88 40.58 -24.71
C ASN A 366 -49.94 41.67 -24.06
N THR A 367 -48.93 42.32 -24.65
CA THR A 367 -48.37 42.44 -26.03
C THR A 367 -46.88 42.90 -25.97
N GLU A 368 -46.14 42.71 -27.07
CA GLU A 368 -45.08 43.59 -27.65
C GLU A 368 -43.77 43.98 -26.88
N ALA A 369 -42.63 44.24 -27.54
CA ALA A 369 -42.14 43.84 -28.88
C ALA A 369 -40.67 44.27 -29.15
N THR A 370 -39.91 43.39 -29.86
CA THR A 370 -38.81 43.73 -30.81
C THR A 370 -37.51 44.42 -30.30
N LYS A 371 -36.35 44.34 -30.97
CA LYS A 371 -35.98 43.78 -32.30
C LYS A 371 -34.49 43.31 -32.38
N ALA A 372 -34.23 42.30 -33.21
CA ALA A 372 -33.14 42.13 -34.21
C ALA A 372 -31.70 42.63 -33.90
N GLU A 373 -30.66 41.78 -33.89
CA GLU A 373 -29.76 41.38 -35.03
C GLU A 373 -28.67 42.43 -35.38
N GLU A 374 -27.44 42.12 -35.83
CA GLU A 374 -26.83 40.84 -36.29
C GLU A 374 -25.29 40.75 -36.02
N LYS A 375 -24.60 39.78 -36.64
CA LYS A 375 -23.15 39.39 -36.54
C LYS A 375 -22.28 40.09 -37.64
N PRO A 376 -20.98 39.76 -37.90
CA PRO A 376 -19.87 39.19 -37.11
C PRO A 376 -18.45 39.87 -37.31
N ALA A 377 -17.39 39.23 -36.77
CA ALA A 377 -16.03 39.04 -37.36
C ALA A 377 -14.82 40.01 -37.07
N ALA A 378 -14.03 39.62 -36.05
CA ALA A 378 -12.55 39.44 -35.99
C ALA A 378 -11.51 40.32 -36.77
N LYS A 379 -10.48 40.82 -36.05
CA LYS A 379 -9.04 40.39 -36.23
C LYS A 379 -8.01 41.00 -35.23
N GLN A 380 -7.02 40.17 -34.88
CA GLN A 380 -5.56 40.38 -34.57
C GLN A 380 -5.01 41.55 -33.70
N GLU A 381 -4.18 41.16 -32.71
CA GLU A 381 -2.85 41.72 -32.32
C GLU A 381 -2.76 43.11 -31.61
N GLU A 382 -1.79 43.43 -30.73
CA GLU A 382 -0.60 42.70 -30.21
C GLU A 382 -0.09 43.20 -28.82
N LYS A 383 0.72 42.37 -28.13
CA LYS A 383 1.81 42.69 -27.17
C LYS A 383 1.59 43.28 -25.74
N LYS A 384 2.42 42.75 -24.82
CA LYS A 384 2.91 43.28 -23.51
C LYS A 384 1.91 43.29 -22.32
N THR A 385 2.32 43.10 -21.05
CA THR A 385 3.67 42.94 -20.45
C THR A 385 3.68 41.87 -19.33
N GLU A 386 4.87 41.47 -18.87
CA GLU A 386 5.08 40.55 -17.74
C GLU A 386 4.62 41.10 -16.39
N THR A 387 4.22 40.22 -15.47
CA THR A 387 4.64 40.31 -14.06
C THR A 387 4.65 38.91 -13.43
N LYS A 388 5.79 38.48 -12.85
CA LYS A 388 5.80 37.33 -11.93
C LYS A 388 5.17 37.76 -10.60
N LYS A 389 4.43 36.88 -9.95
CA LYS A 389 4.14 37.00 -8.52
C LYS A 389 4.57 35.74 -7.80
N GLN A 390 5.35 35.90 -6.73
CA GLN A 390 5.63 34.86 -5.75
C GLN A 390 4.55 34.94 -4.66
N GLU A 391 4.14 33.78 -4.17
CA GLU A 391 3.46 33.60 -2.88
C GLU A 391 4.17 32.37 -2.29
N GLU A 392 5.24 32.54 -1.52
CA GLU A 392 5.26 32.92 -0.09
C GLU A 392 4.58 31.89 0.82
N SER A 393 5.35 30.83 1.06
CA SER A 393 5.48 30.11 2.34
C SER A 393 4.75 30.76 3.52
N SER A 394 3.72 30.08 4.03
CA SER A 394 3.17 30.32 5.37
C SER A 394 3.58 29.18 6.29
N SER A 395 4.53 29.46 7.18
CA SER A 395 5.02 28.53 8.20
C SER A 395 4.51 28.97 9.57
N GLU A 396 3.52 28.26 10.13
CA GLU A 396 3.11 28.47 11.52
C GLU A 396 4.06 27.73 12.47
N GLU A 397 4.96 28.46 13.12
CA GLU A 397 5.75 27.95 14.25
C GLU A 397 4.84 27.76 15.48
N TYR A 398 4.60 26.50 15.88
CA TYR A 398 4.07 26.21 17.22
C TYR A 398 5.20 25.82 18.16
N ILE A 399 5.56 26.77 19.03
CA ILE A 399 6.56 26.57 20.09
C ILE A 399 5.98 25.63 21.16
N ILE A 400 6.42 24.37 21.16
CA ILE A 400 6.15 23.43 22.26
C ILE A 400 7.13 23.73 23.39
N SER A 401 6.62 24.07 24.56
CA SER A 401 7.43 24.44 25.72
C SER A 401 8.01 23.23 26.46
N ASP A 402 9.30 23.29 26.75
CA ASP A 402 10.08 22.22 27.39
C ASP A 402 9.86 22.16 28.92
N GLN A 403 8.94 21.30 29.37
CA GLN A 403 8.88 20.81 30.76
C GLN A 403 8.45 19.34 30.79
N GLY A 404 9.31 18.48 31.36
CA GLY A 404 9.09 17.03 31.45
C GLY A 404 8.08 16.60 32.54
N PRO A 405 7.66 15.32 32.53
CA PRO A 405 6.71 14.80 33.50
C PRO A 405 7.30 14.72 34.92
N GLY A 406 6.61 15.32 35.88
CA GLY A 406 6.92 15.19 37.31
C GLY A 406 6.26 13.97 37.94
N ASP A 407 6.85 13.46 39.02
CA ASP A 407 6.36 12.29 39.76
C ASP A 407 4.91 12.43 40.26
N VAL A 408 4.13 11.35 40.12
CA VAL A 408 2.96 11.08 40.96
C VAL A 408 3.12 9.66 41.54
N ARG A 409 2.81 9.51 42.83
CA ARG A 409 2.93 8.27 43.61
C ARG A 409 1.64 7.47 43.67
#